data_AF-A0A3M2AFL7-F1
#
_entry.id   AF-A0A3M2AFL7-F1
#
_cell.length_a   1.000
_cell.length_b   1.000
_cell.length_c   1.000
_cell.angle_alpha   90.00
_cell.angle_beta   90.00
_cell.angle_gamma   90.00
#
_symmetry.space_group_name_H-M   'P 1'
#
loop_
_entity.id
_entity.type
_entity.pdbx_description
1 polymer ?
#
loop_
_entity_poly.entity_id
_entity_poly.type
_entity_poly.pdbx_seq_one_letter_code
_entity_poly.pdbx_strand_id
1 'polypeptide(L)'
;ANRDDASAFWLQGQLLYDQVVGVGKPALALGWFYSEQKRAGGGPKPKVNRYAVYFNYYIKGQNAKVQLGLDTVSRNNADKQYQPGSNGKNYTDWTLALQTIF
;
A
#
# COMPACT_ATOMS: atom_id res chain seq x y z
N ALA A 1 -16.46 -9.39 -27.65
CA ALA A 1 -16.40 -9.27 -26.19
C ALA A 1 -15.81 -7.90 -25.84
N ASN A 2 -16.67 -6.94 -25.46
CA ASN A 2 -16.24 -5.58 -25.11
C ASN A 2 -15.58 -5.64 -23.73
N ARG A 3 -14.26 -5.42 -23.70
CA ARG A 3 -13.47 -5.48 -22.48
C ARG A 3 -13.55 -4.15 -21.75
N ASP A 4 -14.54 -4.16 -20.88
CA ASP A 4 -14.86 -3.22 -19.85
C ASP A 4 -13.70 -3.13 -18.81
N ASP A 5 -12.53 -2.64 -19.23
CA ASP A 5 -11.27 -2.81 -18.49
C ASP A 5 -11.02 -1.72 -17.44
N ALA A 6 -11.47 -1.98 -16.22
CA ALA A 6 -10.80 -1.46 -15.02
C ALA A 6 -9.72 -2.48 -14.62
N SER A 7 -8.50 -2.02 -14.40
CA SER A 7 -7.37 -2.90 -14.09
C SER A 7 -6.71 -2.44 -12.80
N ALA A 8 -6.63 -3.32 -11.83
CA ALA A 8 -5.89 -3.09 -10.60
C ALA A 8 -4.89 -4.24 -10.40
N PHE A 9 -3.68 -3.89 -10.01
CA PHE A 9 -2.61 -4.82 -9.71
C PHE A 9 -1.99 -4.48 -8.37
N TRP A 10 -1.78 -5.50 -7.55
CA TRP A 10 -1.09 -5.40 -6.27
C TRP A 10 0.05 -6.41 -6.27
N LEU A 11 1.27 -5.89 -6.19
CA LEU A 11 2.49 -6.65 -5.99
C LEU A 11 2.96 -6.41 -4.57
N GLN A 12 3.29 -7.46 -3.83
CA GLN A 12 3.91 -7.32 -2.53
C GLN A 12 4.97 -8.39 -2.34
N GLY A 13 6.16 -7.96 -1.95
CA GLY A 13 7.25 -8.82 -1.52
C GLY A 13 7.55 -8.59 -0.05
N GLN A 14 7.92 -9.64 0.67
CA GLN A 14 8.42 -9.54 2.04
C GLN A 14 9.71 -10.33 2.16
N LEU A 15 10.71 -9.70 2.75
CA LEU A 15 11.96 -10.31 3.16
C LEU A 15 11.92 -10.48 4.68
N LEU A 16 11.91 -11.73 5.13
CA LEU A 16 12.06 -12.08 6.54
C LEU A 16 13.55 -12.29 6.81
N TYR A 17 14.10 -11.54 7.75
CA TYR A 17 15.44 -11.80 8.22
C TYR A 17 15.38 -12.96 9.21
N ASP A 18 16.02 -14.09 8.85
CA ASP A 18 15.85 -15.33 9.61
C ASP A 18 16.64 -15.34 10.93
N GLN A 19 17.67 -14.49 11.03
CA GLN A 19 18.46 -14.36 12.24
C GLN A 19 17.70 -13.53 13.29
N VAL A 20 17.54 -14.10 14.48
CA VAL A 20 16.91 -13.41 15.61
C VAL A 20 17.81 -12.25 16.02
N VAL A 21 17.29 -11.02 15.96
CA VAL A 21 17.97 -9.82 16.45
C VAL A 21 17.35 -9.46 17.80
N GLY A 22 18.02 -9.84 18.89
CA GLY A 22 17.51 -9.65 20.25
C GLY A 22 16.38 -10.62 20.60
N VAL A 23 15.15 -10.12 20.68
CA VAL A 23 13.96 -10.88 21.14
C VAL A 23 13.02 -11.33 20.00
N GLY A 24 13.41 -11.07 18.75
CA GLY A 24 12.50 -11.15 17.62
C GLY A 24 13.17 -11.22 16.25
N LYS A 25 12.34 -11.43 15.22
CA LYS A 25 12.76 -11.47 13.81
C LYS A 25 12.25 -10.22 13.09
N PRO A 26 13.14 -9.37 12.53
CA PRO A 26 12.71 -8.27 11.69
C PRO A 26 12.33 -8.79 10.29
N ALA A 27 11.33 -8.16 9.69
CA ALA A 27 10.93 -8.39 8.31
C ALA A 27 10.66 -7.06 7.63
N LEU A 28 11.10 -6.93 6.40
CA LEU A 28 10.83 -5.77 5.56
C LEU A 28 9.90 -6.20 4.43
N ALA A 29 8.77 -5.53 4.28
CA ALA A 29 7.85 -5.74 3.18
C ALA A 29 7.79 -4.49 2.30
N LEU A 30 7.71 -4.72 1.00
CA LEU A 30 7.55 -3.70 -0.02
C LEU A 30 6.31 -4.05 -0.82
N GLY A 31 5.45 -3.07 -1.05
CA GLY A 31 4.23 -3.19 -1.82
C GLY A 31 4.20 -2.17 -2.95
N TRP A 32 3.65 -2.57 -4.08
CA TRP A 32 3.33 -1.69 -5.17
C TRP A 32 1.92 -1.98 -5.65
N PHE A 33 1.13 -0.92 -5.72
CA PHE A 33 -0.23 -0.94 -6.23
C PHE A 33 -0.34 -0.03 -7.43
N TYR A 34 -1.01 -0.53 -8.44
CA TYR A 34 -1.43 0.26 -9.58
C TYR A 34 -2.91 0.02 -9.84
N SER A 35 -3.66 1.08 -10.07
CA SER A 35 -5.05 1.00 -10.50
C SER A 35 -5.33 1.99 -11.61
N GLU A 36 -6.04 1.51 -12.63
CA GLU A 36 -6.63 2.30 -13.69
C GLU A 36 -8.14 2.07 -13.68
N GLN A 37 -8.91 3.15 -13.50
CA GLN A 37 -10.36 3.10 -13.54
C GLN A 37 -10.89 3.55 -14.91
N LYS A 38 -12.13 3.14 -15.19
CA LYS A 38 -12.86 3.63 -16.35
C LYS A 38 -13.26 5.08 -16.15
N ARG A 39 -13.37 5.80 -17.27
CA ARG A 39 -14.05 7.09 -17.31
C ARG A 39 -15.30 6.96 -18.16
N ALA A 40 -16.46 7.27 -17.59
CA ALA A 40 -17.65 7.49 -18.40
C ALA A 40 -17.45 8.76 -19.22
N GLY A 41 -17.51 8.68 -20.56
CA GLY A 41 -17.51 9.85 -21.45
C GLY A 41 -16.19 10.23 -22.14
N GLY A 42 -15.23 9.30 -22.34
CA GLY A 42 -14.14 9.48 -23.32
C GLY A 42 -12.96 10.38 -22.92
N GLY A 43 -12.92 10.93 -21.70
CA GLY A 43 -11.77 11.69 -21.18
C GLY A 43 -10.65 10.83 -20.58
N PRO A 44 -9.57 11.45 -20.05
CA PRO A 44 -8.40 10.73 -19.51
C PRO A 44 -8.77 9.81 -18.34
N LYS A 45 -8.32 8.55 -18.37
CA LYS A 45 -8.64 7.54 -17.34
C LYS A 45 -7.99 7.88 -15.97
N PRO A 46 -8.72 7.78 -14.84
CA PRO A 46 -8.14 7.92 -13.50
C PRO A 46 -7.08 6.85 -13.25
N LYS A 47 -5.91 7.26 -12.75
CA LYS A 47 -4.80 6.37 -12.40
C LYS A 47 -4.32 6.66 -10.99
N VAL A 48 -4.14 5.60 -10.22
CA VAL A 48 -3.61 5.63 -8.87
C VAL A 48 -2.40 4.70 -8.80
N ASN A 49 -1.29 5.24 -8.31
CA ASN A 49 -0.07 4.50 -8.09
C ASN A 49 0.30 4.61 -6.61
N ARG A 50 0.46 3.49 -5.91
CA ARG A 50 0.85 3.48 -4.50
C ARG A 50 2.08 2.61 -4.27
N TYR A 51 3.04 3.15 -3.53
CA TYR A 51 4.18 2.41 -3.02
C TYR A 51 4.04 2.29 -1.51
N ALA A 52 4.27 1.10 -1.00
CA ALA A 52 4.15 0.77 0.40
C ALA A 52 5.47 0.17 0.90
N VAL A 53 5.94 0.60 2.06
CA VAL A 53 7.12 0.07 2.74
C VAL A 53 6.71 -0.23 4.16
N TYR A 54 6.84 -1.48 4.59
CA TYR A 54 6.50 -1.90 5.95
C TYR A 54 7.68 -2.58 6.60
N PHE A 55 8.12 -2.05 7.74
CA PHE A 55 8.98 -2.74 8.66
C PHE A 55 8.12 -3.46 9.70
N ASN A 56 8.28 -4.78 9.80
CA ASN A 56 7.62 -5.62 10.79
C ASN A 56 8.68 -6.18 11.74
N TYR A 57 8.39 -6.20 13.03
CA TYR A 57 9.24 -6.81 14.03
C TYR A 57 8.41 -7.81 14.83
N TYR A 58 8.70 -9.10 14.64
CA TYR A 58 8.01 -10.20 15.30
C TYR A 58 8.73 -10.55 16.60
N ILE A 59 8.04 -10.43 17.73
CA ILE A 59 8.55 -10.68 19.08
C ILE A 59 8.10 -12.08 19.51
N LYS A 60 9.01 -12.86 20.12
CA LYS A 60 8.74 -14.16 20.78
C LYS A 60 7.72 -15.05 20.04
N GLY A 61 8.13 -15.67 18.94
CA GLY A 61 7.31 -16.69 18.27
C GLY A 61 6.04 -16.18 17.58
N GLN A 62 5.99 -14.89 17.24
CA GLN A 62 4.82 -14.19 16.68
C GLN A 62 3.71 -13.83 17.69
N ASN A 63 3.95 -14.01 19.00
CA ASN A 63 2.99 -13.62 20.03
C ASN A 63 2.76 -12.10 20.07
N ALA A 64 3.74 -11.32 19.64
CA ALA A 64 3.57 -9.89 19.42
C ALA A 64 4.28 -9.45 18.13
N LYS A 65 3.73 -8.45 17.46
CA LYS A 65 4.26 -7.85 16.24
C LYS A 65 4.13 -6.34 16.31
N VAL A 66 5.23 -5.65 16.08
CA VAL A 66 5.24 -4.20 15.82
C VAL A 66 5.36 -4.00 14.32
N GLN A 67 4.52 -3.14 13.75
CA GLN A 67 4.56 -2.80 12.33
C GLN A 67 4.65 -1.29 12.16
N LEU A 68 5.61 -0.86 11.37
CA LEU A 68 5.83 0.52 10.96
C LEU A 68 5.75 0.57 9.44
N GLY A 69 4.78 1.30 8.93
CA GLY A 69 4.47 1.42 7.51
C GLY A 69 4.60 2.85 7.03
N LEU A 70 5.04 2.99 5.79
CA LEU A 70 4.92 4.21 5.01
C LEU A 70 4.27 3.87 3.68
N ASP A 71 3.26 4.64 3.32
CA ASP A 71 2.51 4.50 2.09
C ASP A 71 2.49 5.82 1.35
N THR A 72 2.98 5.86 0.11
CA THR A 72 2.86 7.03 -0.74
C THR A 72 1.93 6.75 -1.90
N VAL A 73 0.97 7.64 -2.11
CA VAL A 73 -0.06 7.53 -3.15
C VAL A 73 0.06 8.71 -4.10
N SER A 74 0.33 8.39 -5.36
CA SER A 74 0.37 9.34 -6.46
C SER A 74 -0.85 9.15 -7.35
N ARG A 75 -1.55 10.25 -7.62
CA ARG A 75 -2.78 10.30 -8.42
C ARG A 75 -2.56 11.15 -9.66
N ASN A 76 -3.09 10.73 -10.80
CA ASN A 76 -3.11 11.58 -11.99
C ASN A 76 -4.22 12.63 -11.92
N ASN A 77 -4.11 13.71 -12.71
CA ASN A 77 -5.08 14.83 -12.67
C ASN A 77 -6.53 14.39 -12.87
N ALA A 78 -6.77 13.32 -13.64
CA ALA A 78 -8.10 12.77 -13.84
C ALA A 78 -8.70 12.14 -12.56
N ASP A 79 -7.91 11.41 -11.78
CA ASP A 79 -8.32 10.88 -10.48
C ASP A 79 -8.49 12.00 -9.44
N LYS A 80 -7.59 12.99 -9.46
CA LYS A 80 -7.66 14.16 -8.56
C LYS A 80 -8.96 14.94 -8.73
N GLN A 81 -9.41 15.14 -9.97
CA GLN A 81 -10.65 15.86 -10.29
C GLN A 81 -11.91 15.08 -9.89
N TYR A 82 -11.82 13.76 -9.74
CA TYR A 82 -12.97 12.89 -9.42
C TYR A 82 -13.12 12.61 -7.91
N GLN A 83 -12.12 12.96 -7.09
CA GLN A 83 -12.18 12.81 -5.64
C GLN A 83 -13.10 13.88 -5.02
N PRO A 84 -14.09 13.49 -4.19
CA PRO A 84 -14.98 14.44 -3.53
C PRO A 84 -14.22 15.26 -2.48
N GLY A 85 -14.37 16.59 -2.54
CA GLY A 85 -13.68 17.53 -1.66
C GLY A 85 -12.27 17.86 -2.15
N SER A 86 -12.09 19.07 -2.69
CA SER A 86 -10.80 19.71 -3.01
C SER A 86 -9.78 18.81 -3.70
N ASN A 87 -9.93 18.62 -5.02
CA ASN A 87 -8.92 18.07 -5.95
C ASN A 87 -7.92 17.11 -5.28
N GLY A 88 -8.25 15.81 -5.23
CA GLY A 88 -7.48 14.79 -4.53
C GLY A 88 -5.97 15.00 -4.68
N LYS A 89 -5.20 15.00 -3.60
CA LYS A 89 -3.76 15.27 -3.64
C LYS A 89 -2.97 13.96 -3.60
N ASN A 90 -1.71 14.05 -3.98
CA ASN A 90 -0.77 13.00 -3.63
C ASN A 90 -0.57 13.08 -2.11
N TYR A 91 -0.53 11.93 -1.44
CA TYR A 91 -0.39 11.88 0.01
C TYR A 91 0.62 10.79 0.40
N THR A 92 1.24 11.01 1.55
CA THR A 92 2.13 10.04 2.18
C THR A 92 1.64 9.84 3.59
N ASP A 93 1.23 8.62 3.90
CA ASP A 93 0.71 8.23 5.21
C ASP A 93 1.72 7.35 5.91
N TRP A 94 1.78 7.52 7.23
CA TRP A 94 2.58 6.68 8.12
C TRP A 94 1.65 5.85 8.98
N THR A 95 1.96 4.57 9.12
CA THR A 95 1.18 3.62 9.92
C THR A 95 2.07 3.06 11.02
N LEU A 96 1.61 3.12 12.27
CA LEU A 96 2.20 2.37 13.38
C LEU A 96 1.14 1.45 13.95
N ALA A 97 1.43 0.16 14.01
CA ALA A 97 0.53 -0.84 14.55
C ALA A 97 1.26 -1.76 15.53
N LEU A 98 0.60 -2.06 16.64
CA LEU A 98 1.00 -3.07 17.60
C LEU A 98 -0.06 -4.17 17.59
N GLN A 99 0.36 -5.42 17.37
CA GLN A 99 -0.51 -6.58 17.41
C GLN A 99 0.04 -7.56 18.46
N THR A 100 -0.84 -8.05 19.33
CA THR A 100 -0.51 -9.03 20.37
C THR A 100 -1.55 -10.13 20.36
N ILE A 101 -1.11 -11.37 20.58
CA ILE A 101 -1.96 -12.56 20.71
C ILE A 101 -1.76 -13.09 22.13
N PHE A 102 -2.86 -13.30 22.85
CA PHE A 102 -2.89 -13.77 24.25
C PHE A 102 -3.59 -15.12 24.35
#